data_AF-A0A9P4THW9-F1
#
_entry.id   AF-A0A9P4THW9-F1
#
_cell.length_a   1.000
_cell.length_b   1.000
_cell.length_c   1.000
_cell.angle_alpha   90.00
_cell.angle_beta   90.00
_cell.angle_gamma   90.00
#
_symmetry.space_group_name_H-M   'P 1'
#
loop_
_entity.id
_entity.type
_entity.pdbx_description
1 polymer ?
#
loop_
_entity_poly.entity_id
_entity_poly.type
_entity_poly.pdbx_seq_one_letter_code
_entity_poly.pdbx_strand_id
1 'polypeptide(L)'
;MSLYSEIDGRRITAVEVGNKSNGFDDSIGVFFIVVDASIAFAVEDLLLFLTHTIPHTSVELLYMSVGILASSGLLYTEYRLTVPTLFASIPAMLFAGLSRGFGRSAYKANPDMMVDNLHRTCLQTIIGALVGGAWGVAFGLGNHGFAPDLERVPLLLLNAFASALAIILGNSMVIPTDNEVYRIWDISTLIVITGVIGSYSTLLLRRSYTNLFQIFCFLIAVMCAGIPASTRKDNTQHHSSNVEPDVYRLIEPRLELSGDDSETIILSEEAHDLQSSAPVTHSHNSAFRKYMLGIGMALLWLVFTALNFTERQWRRLPVFLDHDYVPQSSLEIVLSMYKEPIDEVQELISHLKSMPALSDARVTIYIKDSEANSTNIEYQTGADYAVTLPNIGREGETFLNHILNRWDSLARQTVFLQAGIHNPREIYTHISNYYSRSQTGFLNLGWSGAVCNCEDCGDKFFWNDNAHLFPRIYNRIYNSTDCDKVLLSYKGQFIVSAARIRGINKDIYHALWKAFIDERSWAHQPEVLQGRPDSMSAPDFGYTMERMWNLLFQCSASDIIWKCPSLLSKWRVGGDIGDCQCFDV
;
A
#
# COMPACT_ATOMS: atom_id res chain seq x y z
N MET A 1 28.48 34.45 -33.86
CA MET A 1 29.87 34.69 -33.45
C MET A 1 30.17 33.72 -32.32
N SER A 2 30.90 32.63 -32.63
CA SER A 2 31.67 31.75 -31.72
C SER A 2 30.88 30.98 -30.64
N LEU A 3 30.98 29.66 -30.41
CA LEU A 3 31.69 28.49 -30.93
C LEU A 3 31.22 27.33 -30.02
N TYR A 4 31.03 26.11 -30.53
CA TYR A 4 31.12 24.77 -29.87
C TYR A 4 30.33 23.77 -30.75
N SER A 5 30.91 23.28 -31.85
CA SER A 5 31.75 22.06 -31.98
C SER A 5 31.03 20.74 -31.64
N GLU A 6 30.54 20.07 -32.69
CA GLU A 6 31.03 18.77 -33.16
C GLU A 6 31.79 17.92 -32.11
N ILE A 7 31.15 16.84 -31.62
CA ILE A 7 31.85 15.69 -31.03
C ILE A 7 31.27 14.42 -31.66
N ASP A 8 32.18 13.77 -32.38
CA ASP A 8 32.10 12.48 -33.05
C ASP A 8 32.08 11.30 -32.06
N GLY A 9 31.62 10.15 -32.55
CA GLY A 9 31.29 8.94 -31.81
C GLY A 9 32.38 8.41 -30.89
N ARG A 10 32.01 8.24 -29.63
CA ARG A 10 32.55 7.20 -28.74
C ARG A 10 31.42 6.65 -27.89
N ARG A 11 31.39 5.31 -27.81
CA ARG A 11 30.61 4.52 -26.85
C ARG A 11 30.52 5.24 -25.51
N ILE A 12 29.36 5.84 -25.24
CA ILE A 12 28.93 6.08 -23.87
C ILE A 12 28.37 4.72 -23.45
N THR A 13 29.18 3.93 -22.76
CA THR A 13 28.65 2.96 -21.81
C THR A 13 27.69 3.73 -20.94
N ALA A 14 26.39 3.56 -21.19
CA ALA A 14 25.33 4.03 -20.35
C ALA A 14 25.60 3.47 -18.96
N VAL A 15 26.18 4.31 -18.09
CA VAL A 15 26.16 4.08 -16.66
C VAL A 15 24.69 4.13 -16.32
N GLU A 16 24.18 2.93 -16.10
CA GLU A 16 22.85 2.56 -15.67
C GLU A 16 22.46 3.39 -14.45
N VAL A 17 21.92 4.59 -14.67
CA VAL A 17 21.11 5.28 -13.67
C VAL A 17 19.80 4.52 -13.63
N GLY A 18 19.82 3.42 -12.87
CA GLY A 18 18.64 2.64 -12.53
C GLY A 18 17.56 3.58 -12.00
N ASN A 19 16.60 3.88 -12.86
CA ASN A 19 15.48 4.75 -12.58
C ASN A 19 14.60 4.00 -11.57
N LYS A 20 14.84 4.24 -10.27
CA LYS A 20 14.04 3.70 -9.15
C LYS A 20 12.64 4.33 -9.20
N SER A 21 11.79 3.81 -10.08
CA SER A 21 10.38 4.14 -10.17
C SER A 21 9.58 3.37 -9.11
N ASN A 22 9.71 3.84 -7.88
CA ASN A 22 9.02 3.28 -6.73
C ASN A 22 7.67 3.99 -6.56
N GLY A 23 6.61 3.39 -7.11
CA GLY A 23 5.24 3.83 -6.88
C GLY A 23 4.86 3.62 -5.42
N PHE A 24 4.91 4.69 -4.62
CA PHE A 24 4.31 4.72 -3.29
C PHE A 24 2.79 4.79 -3.44
N ASP A 25 2.11 3.71 -3.07
CA ASP A 25 0.66 3.69 -2.90
C ASP A 25 0.43 3.80 -1.39
N ASP A 26 0.03 4.99 -0.91
CA ASP A 26 0.00 5.33 0.53
C ASP A 26 -1.14 4.65 1.30
N SER A 27 -1.86 3.73 0.67
CA SER A 27 -2.83 2.90 1.37
C SER A 27 -2.11 1.73 2.06
N ILE A 28 -1.50 2.02 3.22
CA ILE A 28 -1.01 0.99 4.13
C ILE A 28 -2.18 0.06 4.45
N GLY A 29 -2.07 -1.20 4.03
CA GLY A 29 -3.05 -2.23 4.35
C GLY A 29 -3.23 -2.32 5.86
N VAL A 30 -4.47 -2.41 6.33
CA VAL A 30 -4.83 -2.53 7.76
C VAL A 30 -4.02 -3.65 8.44
N PHE A 31 -3.77 -4.73 7.71
CA PHE A 31 -3.05 -5.89 8.20
C PHE A 31 -1.54 -5.74 8.16
N PHE A 32 -1.01 -4.77 7.43
CA PHE A 32 0.42 -4.57 7.26
C PHE A 32 1.10 -4.26 8.61
N ILE A 33 0.52 -3.37 9.41
CA ILE A 33 0.98 -3.05 10.79
C ILE A 33 1.00 -4.31 11.67
N VAL A 34 0.08 -5.26 11.42
CA VAL A 34 -0.01 -6.49 12.22
C VAL A 34 0.95 -7.58 11.74
N VAL A 35 1.12 -7.74 10.43
CA VAL A 35 2.19 -8.59 9.87
C VAL A 35 3.51 -8.17 10.48
N ASP A 36 3.75 -6.86 10.47
CA ASP A 36 4.92 -6.22 11.01
C ASP A 36 5.12 -6.52 12.51
N ALA A 37 4.10 -6.33 13.33
CA ALA A 37 4.16 -6.68 14.76
C ALA A 37 4.43 -8.17 15.00
N SER A 38 3.83 -9.05 14.19
CA SER A 38 4.00 -10.51 14.32
C SER A 38 5.42 -10.96 13.97
N ILE A 39 6.05 -10.34 12.96
CA ILE A 39 7.46 -10.53 12.64
C ILE A 39 8.33 -10.14 13.83
N ALA A 40 8.06 -9.01 14.47
CA ALA A 40 8.83 -8.56 15.62
C ALA A 40 8.74 -9.55 16.80
N PHE A 41 7.56 -10.08 17.13
CA PHE A 41 7.39 -11.11 18.17
C PHE A 41 8.13 -12.41 17.84
N ALA A 42 8.08 -12.85 16.58
CA ALA A 42 8.77 -14.07 16.15
C ALA A 42 10.30 -13.93 16.28
N VAL A 43 10.84 -12.77 15.92
CA VAL A 43 12.28 -12.48 16.05
C VAL A 43 12.70 -12.37 17.51
N GLU A 44 11.87 -11.75 18.34
CA GLU A 44 12.10 -11.68 19.78
C GLU A 44 12.20 -13.08 20.40
N ASP A 45 11.19 -13.93 20.17
CA ASP A 45 11.15 -15.27 20.74
C ASP A 45 12.29 -16.15 20.18
N LEU A 46 12.65 -15.99 18.89
CA LEU A 46 13.81 -16.66 18.29
C LEU A 46 15.12 -16.22 18.95
N LEU A 47 15.30 -14.92 19.23
CA LEU A 47 16.50 -14.43 19.90
C LEU A 47 16.62 -15.01 21.31
N LEU A 48 15.52 -15.00 22.08
CA LEU A 48 15.47 -15.57 23.43
C LEU A 48 15.77 -17.07 23.45
N PHE A 49 15.34 -17.79 22.41
CA PHE A 49 15.67 -19.19 22.20
C PHE A 49 17.17 -19.38 21.94
N LEU A 50 17.75 -18.60 21.03
CA LEU A 50 19.16 -18.69 20.65
C LEU A 50 20.12 -18.29 21.79
N THR A 51 19.73 -17.31 22.61
CA THR A 51 20.51 -16.89 23.78
C THR A 51 20.30 -17.78 25.00
N HIS A 52 19.45 -18.81 24.89
CA HIS A 52 19.07 -19.72 25.99
C HIS A 52 18.55 -19.00 27.24
N THR A 53 17.98 -17.80 27.08
CA THR A 53 17.50 -17.00 28.22
C THR A 53 16.18 -17.54 28.77
N ILE A 54 15.46 -18.37 27.99
CA ILE A 54 14.22 -19.03 28.38
C ILE A 54 14.25 -20.49 27.90
N PRO A 55 13.99 -21.48 28.77
CA PRO A 55 13.79 -22.84 28.31
C PRO A 55 12.48 -22.91 27.52
N HIS A 56 12.57 -23.25 26.24
CA HIS A 56 11.41 -23.40 25.38
C HIS A 56 10.92 -24.84 25.38
N THR A 57 9.61 -25.02 25.54
CA THR A 57 8.97 -26.34 25.37
C THR A 57 8.73 -26.61 23.87
N SER A 58 8.61 -27.88 23.48
CA SER A 58 8.25 -28.24 22.09
C SER A 58 6.94 -27.61 21.62
N VAL A 59 6.02 -27.35 22.55
CA VAL A 59 4.74 -26.67 22.30
C VAL A 59 4.97 -25.19 21.95
N GLU A 60 5.90 -24.50 22.62
CA GLU A 60 6.26 -23.12 22.29
C GLU A 60 6.94 -23.01 20.91
N LEU A 61 7.83 -23.96 20.59
CA LEU A 61 8.44 -24.04 19.25
C LEU A 61 7.38 -24.25 18.15
N LEU A 62 6.36 -25.06 18.43
CA LEU A 62 5.23 -25.25 17.52
C LEU A 62 4.44 -23.95 17.33
N TYR A 63 4.09 -23.23 18.41
CA TYR A 63 3.39 -21.96 18.30
C TYR A 63 4.19 -20.90 17.54
N MET A 64 5.51 -20.81 17.76
CA MET A 64 6.37 -19.93 16.96
C MET A 64 6.33 -20.29 15.48
N SER A 65 6.47 -21.58 15.15
CA SER A 65 6.44 -22.06 13.77
C SER A 65 5.11 -21.74 13.07
N VAL A 66 3.99 -21.99 13.76
CA VAL A 66 2.64 -21.68 13.24
C VAL A 66 2.45 -20.16 13.11
N GLY A 67 2.94 -19.36 14.05
CA GLY A 67 2.88 -17.90 13.99
C GLY A 67 3.68 -17.32 12.81
N ILE A 68 4.86 -17.86 12.53
CA ILE A 68 5.69 -17.48 11.37
C ILE A 68 4.97 -17.83 10.06
N LEU A 69 4.38 -19.03 9.97
CA LEU A 69 3.61 -19.45 8.79
C LEU A 69 2.38 -18.56 8.59
N ALA A 70 1.66 -18.22 9.66
CA ALA A 70 0.50 -17.34 9.61
C ALA A 70 0.88 -15.91 9.17
N SER A 71 1.98 -15.37 9.70
CA SER A 71 2.52 -14.06 9.30
C SER A 71 2.96 -14.04 7.85
N SER A 72 3.60 -15.13 7.40
CA SER A 72 3.98 -15.33 6.00
C SER A 72 2.75 -15.42 5.10
N GLY A 73 1.68 -16.09 5.55
CA GLY A 73 0.39 -16.14 4.86
C GLY A 73 -0.27 -14.76 4.72
N LEU A 74 -0.21 -13.92 5.76
CA LEU A 74 -0.67 -12.53 5.69
C LEU A 74 0.12 -11.74 4.65
N LEU A 75 1.45 -11.80 4.68
CA LEU A 75 2.30 -11.09 3.73
C LEU A 75 2.08 -11.58 2.30
N TYR A 76 1.98 -12.90 2.10
CA TYR A 76 1.73 -13.51 0.79
C TYR A 76 0.40 -13.08 0.17
N THR A 77 -0.60 -12.80 1.01
CA THR A 77 -1.93 -12.39 0.55
C THR A 77 -2.14 -10.88 0.51
N GLU A 78 -1.16 -10.10 0.99
CA GLU A 78 -1.14 -8.66 0.81
C GLU A 78 -0.87 -8.36 -0.66
N TYR A 79 -1.87 -7.79 -1.31
CA TYR A 79 -1.90 -7.60 -2.76
C TYR A 79 -1.53 -6.17 -3.14
N ARG A 80 -1.34 -5.28 -2.15
CA ARG A 80 -0.86 -3.90 -2.32
C ARG A 80 0.60 -3.73 -1.96
N LEU A 81 1.37 -4.81 -1.92
CA LEU A 81 2.79 -4.74 -1.61
C LEU A 81 3.51 -3.88 -2.64
N THR A 82 4.28 -2.90 -2.15
CA THR A 82 5.23 -2.15 -2.95
C THR A 82 6.65 -2.46 -2.49
N VAL A 83 7.61 -2.32 -3.40
CA VAL A 83 9.03 -2.54 -3.11
C VAL A 83 9.50 -1.64 -1.95
N PRO A 84 9.23 -0.31 -1.94
CA PRO A 84 9.58 0.54 -0.79
C PRO A 84 8.97 0.09 0.52
N THR A 85 7.69 -0.28 0.53
CA THR A 85 7.01 -0.66 1.77
C THR A 85 7.67 -1.91 2.35
N LEU A 86 7.98 -2.91 1.52
CA LEU A 86 8.71 -4.12 1.95
C LEU A 86 10.12 -3.80 2.46
N PHE A 87 10.87 -2.94 1.76
CA PHE A 87 12.23 -2.57 2.16
C PHE A 87 12.28 -1.76 3.46
N ALA A 88 11.25 -0.97 3.78
CA ALA A 88 11.21 -0.19 5.00
C ALA A 88 10.67 -0.98 6.20
N SER A 89 9.55 -1.68 5.99
CA SER A 89 8.81 -2.38 7.06
C SER A 89 9.55 -3.60 7.62
N ILE A 90 10.02 -4.50 6.75
CA ILE A 90 10.61 -5.77 7.18
C ILE A 90 11.84 -5.50 8.06
N PRO A 91 12.83 -4.69 7.65
CA PRO A 91 13.97 -4.39 8.53
C PRO A 91 13.55 -3.67 9.81
N ALA A 92 12.61 -2.72 9.74
CA ALA A 92 12.13 -2.03 10.94
C ALA A 92 11.58 -3.02 11.98
N MET A 93 10.84 -4.04 11.54
CA MET A 93 10.25 -5.05 12.42
C MET A 93 11.26 -6.09 12.90
N LEU A 94 12.22 -6.48 12.06
CA LEU A 94 13.34 -7.31 12.48
C LEU A 94 14.14 -6.59 13.60
N PHE A 95 14.46 -5.31 13.41
CA PHE A 95 15.17 -4.52 14.43
C PHE A 95 14.34 -4.31 15.69
N ALA A 96 13.02 -4.10 15.55
CA ALA A 96 12.11 -4.05 16.68
C ALA A 96 12.18 -5.35 17.50
N GLY A 97 12.02 -6.51 16.85
CA GLY A 97 12.09 -7.81 17.52
C GLY A 97 13.45 -8.09 18.19
N LEU A 98 14.56 -7.75 17.51
CA LEU A 98 15.91 -7.86 18.09
C LEU A 98 16.07 -6.98 19.33
N SER A 99 15.67 -5.71 19.24
CA SER A 99 15.70 -4.76 20.35
C SER A 99 14.96 -5.31 21.57
N ARG A 100 13.77 -5.89 21.33
CA ARG A 100 12.95 -6.52 22.37
C ARG A 100 13.63 -7.71 23.03
N GLY A 101 14.15 -8.64 22.23
CA GLY A 101 14.81 -9.84 22.77
C GLY A 101 16.11 -9.52 23.52
N PHE A 102 16.87 -8.51 23.06
CA PHE A 102 18.03 -8.01 23.80
C PHE A 102 17.61 -7.31 25.10
N GLY A 103 16.56 -6.48 25.07
CA GLY A 103 16.02 -5.82 26.26
C GLY A 103 15.60 -6.81 27.34
N ARG A 104 14.86 -7.86 26.98
CA ARG A 104 14.48 -8.93 27.92
C ARG A 104 15.67 -9.74 28.42
N SER A 105 16.64 -10.02 27.56
CA SER A 105 17.87 -10.72 27.98
C SER A 105 18.68 -9.89 28.96
N ALA A 106 18.80 -8.58 28.73
CA ALA A 106 19.46 -7.65 29.63
C ALA A 106 18.72 -7.51 30.97
N TYR A 107 17.39 -7.42 30.94
CA TYR A 107 16.55 -7.36 32.16
C TYR A 107 16.77 -8.58 33.04
N LYS A 108 16.76 -9.78 32.46
CA LYS A 108 17.02 -11.02 33.20
C LYS A 108 18.43 -11.11 33.76
N ALA A 109 19.41 -10.57 33.04
CA ALA A 109 20.79 -10.56 33.49
C ALA A 109 21.04 -9.54 34.63
N ASN A 110 20.32 -8.41 34.63
CA ASN A 110 20.54 -7.30 35.57
C ASN A 110 19.22 -6.62 35.99
N PRO A 111 18.41 -7.24 36.86
CA PRO A 111 17.10 -6.71 37.23
C PRO A 111 17.18 -5.37 38.01
N ASP A 112 18.18 -5.21 38.87
CA ASP A 112 18.30 -4.05 39.77
C ASP A 112 18.66 -2.74 39.04
N MET A 113 19.30 -2.85 37.88
CA MET A 113 19.80 -1.70 37.13
C MET A 113 18.73 -1.00 36.28
N MET A 114 17.53 -1.56 36.19
CA MET A 114 16.48 -1.13 35.27
C MET A 114 15.38 -0.26 35.91
N VAL A 115 15.31 -0.17 37.24
CA VAL A 115 14.25 0.58 37.95
C VAL A 115 14.36 2.11 37.71
N ASP A 116 15.57 2.62 37.45
CA ASP A 116 15.80 4.04 37.10
C ASP A 116 15.55 4.37 35.61
N ASN A 117 15.16 3.39 34.79
CA ASN A 117 15.24 3.49 33.34
C ASN A 117 13.94 3.96 32.65
N LEU A 118 12.87 4.24 33.42
CA LEU A 118 11.59 4.71 32.89
C LEU A 118 11.72 6.04 32.12
N HIS A 119 12.52 6.98 32.67
CA HIS A 119 12.76 8.27 32.03
C HIS A 119 13.53 8.13 30.71
N ARG A 120 14.55 7.24 30.68
CA ARG A 120 15.36 6.97 29.48
C ARG A 120 14.55 6.27 28.40
N THR A 121 13.66 5.35 28.79
CA THR A 121 12.72 4.68 27.89
C THR A 121 11.74 5.68 27.29
N CYS A 122 11.15 6.56 28.11
CA CYS A 122 10.26 7.62 27.64
C CYS A 122 10.95 8.58 26.66
N LEU A 123 12.20 8.99 26.95
CA LEU A 123 12.99 9.82 26.06
C LEU A 123 13.30 9.13 24.73
N GLN A 124 13.64 7.84 24.75
CA GLN A 124 13.82 7.04 23.55
C GLN A 124 12.52 6.92 22.75
N THR A 125 11.35 6.82 23.42
CA THR A 125 10.03 6.85 22.77
C THR A 125 9.82 8.13 22.00
N ILE A 126 10.08 9.26 22.64
CA ILE A 126 9.95 10.58 22.03
C ILE A 126 10.89 10.70 20.82
N ILE A 127 12.15 10.27 20.95
CA ILE A 127 13.12 10.31 19.84
C ILE A 127 12.68 9.39 18.70
N GLY A 128 12.25 8.17 18.97
CA GLY A 128 11.77 7.23 17.95
C GLY A 128 10.52 7.74 17.23
N ALA A 129 9.58 8.34 17.96
CA ALA A 129 8.41 8.99 17.38
C ALA A 129 8.79 10.21 16.53
N LEU A 130 9.77 11.02 16.97
CA LEU A 130 10.29 12.15 16.21
C LEU A 130 11.05 11.71 14.96
N VAL A 131 11.86 10.65 15.02
CA VAL A 131 12.56 10.08 13.87
C VAL A 131 11.57 9.43 12.91
N GLY A 132 10.60 8.66 13.40
CA GLY A 132 9.53 8.07 12.58
C GLY A 132 8.66 9.15 11.93
N GLY A 133 8.32 10.19 12.67
CA GLY A 133 7.62 11.37 12.16
C GLY A 133 8.45 12.12 11.12
N ALA A 134 9.73 12.39 11.40
CA ALA A 134 10.66 13.04 10.47
C ALA A 134 10.91 12.19 9.22
N TRP A 135 10.95 10.87 9.33
CA TRP A 135 11.06 9.95 8.21
C TRP A 135 9.77 9.94 7.38
N GLY A 136 8.61 9.82 8.04
CA GLY A 136 7.30 9.93 7.38
C GLY A 136 7.12 11.28 6.69
N VAL A 137 7.66 12.36 7.27
CA VAL A 137 7.68 13.70 6.68
C VAL A 137 8.70 13.80 5.55
N ALA A 138 9.93 13.31 5.71
CA ALA A 138 10.97 13.43 4.67
C ALA A 138 10.63 12.61 3.42
N PHE A 139 10.06 11.42 3.60
CA PHE A 139 9.66 10.54 2.50
C PHE A 139 8.22 10.77 2.03
N GLY A 140 7.33 11.27 2.90
CA GLY A 140 5.96 11.65 2.53
C GLY A 140 5.88 13.05 1.90
N LEU A 141 6.70 14.01 2.34
CA LEU A 141 6.84 15.35 1.75
C LEU A 141 7.97 15.46 0.71
N GLY A 142 8.63 14.36 0.38
CA GLY A 142 9.51 14.29 -0.81
C GLY A 142 8.77 14.70 -2.09
N ASN A 143 7.44 14.76 -2.04
CA ASN A 143 6.59 15.49 -2.96
C ASN A 143 6.45 16.97 -2.54
N HIS A 144 7.52 17.76 -2.70
CA HIS A 144 7.49 19.23 -2.62
C HIS A 144 6.44 19.88 -3.53
N GLY A 145 5.21 20.09 -3.06
CA GLY A 145 4.30 20.96 -3.81
C GLY A 145 2.84 21.06 -3.43
N PHE A 146 2.25 20.22 -2.56
CA PHE A 146 0.84 20.37 -2.20
C PHE A 146 0.60 20.23 -0.70
N ALA A 147 -0.39 20.99 -0.24
CA ALA A 147 -0.85 21.08 1.14
C ALA A 147 -0.88 19.70 1.79
N PRO A 148 -0.45 19.55 3.05
CA PRO A 148 -0.62 18.29 3.77
C PRO A 148 -2.09 17.89 3.62
N ASP A 149 -2.34 16.71 3.05
CA ASP A 149 -3.67 16.12 3.05
C ASP A 149 -4.00 15.82 4.52
N LEU A 150 -4.55 16.84 5.19
CA LEU A 150 -4.85 16.84 6.61
C LEU A 150 -5.82 15.71 6.97
N GLU A 151 -6.53 15.14 5.98
CA GLU A 151 -7.36 13.96 6.18
C GLU A 151 -6.53 12.71 6.52
N ARG A 152 -5.28 12.61 6.03
CA ARG A 152 -4.39 11.46 6.25
C ARG A 152 -3.42 11.65 7.40
N VAL A 153 -3.17 12.89 7.83
CA VAL A 153 -2.28 13.22 8.95
C VAL A 153 -2.64 12.46 10.23
N PRO A 154 -3.92 12.34 10.64
CA PRO A 154 -4.28 11.55 11.83
C PRO A 154 -3.88 10.08 11.72
N LEU A 155 -4.00 9.47 10.53
CA LEU A 155 -3.63 8.07 10.31
C LEU A 155 -2.11 7.88 10.34
N LEU A 156 -1.36 8.78 9.70
CA LEU A 156 0.11 8.76 9.71
C LEU A 156 0.65 9.00 11.13
N LEU A 157 0.07 9.93 11.88
CA LEU A 157 0.40 10.17 13.28
C LEU A 157 0.05 8.96 14.15
N LEU A 158 -1.12 8.35 13.96
CA LEU A 158 -1.51 7.13 14.67
C LEU A 158 -0.56 5.97 14.36
N ASN A 159 -0.16 5.80 13.10
CA ASN A 159 0.75 4.74 12.69
C ASN A 159 2.18 5.00 13.19
N ALA A 160 2.69 6.23 13.10
CA ALA A 160 4.00 6.60 13.62
C ALA A 160 4.04 6.46 15.15
N PHE A 161 2.97 6.87 15.84
CA PHE A 161 2.83 6.70 17.28
C PHE A 161 2.73 5.23 17.67
N ALA A 162 1.90 4.43 17.00
CA ALA A 162 1.78 2.99 17.25
C ALA A 162 3.07 2.23 16.95
N SER A 163 3.78 2.58 15.89
CA SER A 163 5.08 2.00 15.51
C SER A 163 6.16 2.38 16.52
N ALA A 164 6.24 3.66 16.92
CA ALA A 164 7.17 4.10 17.95
C ALA A 164 6.87 3.44 19.31
N LEU A 165 5.58 3.33 19.70
CA LEU A 165 5.18 2.60 20.89
C LEU A 165 5.59 1.12 20.80
N ALA A 166 5.36 0.46 19.67
CA ALA A 166 5.68 -0.96 19.49
C ALA A 166 7.19 -1.24 19.50
N ILE A 167 8.01 -0.32 18.97
CA ILE A 167 9.47 -0.46 18.91
C ILE A 167 10.12 -0.20 20.28
N ILE A 168 9.64 0.79 21.04
CA ILE A 168 10.30 1.20 22.28
C ILE A 168 9.72 0.50 23.52
N LEU A 169 8.42 0.20 23.53
CA LEU A 169 7.83 -0.59 24.61
C LEU A 169 8.03 -2.08 24.38
N GLY A 170 9.27 -2.54 24.28
CA GLY A 170 9.58 -3.97 24.21
C GLY A 170 9.06 -4.84 25.37
N ASN A 171 8.32 -4.24 26.29
CA ASN A 171 7.58 -4.88 27.37
C ASN A 171 6.05 -4.70 27.35
N SER A 172 5.44 -3.97 26.40
CA SER A 172 3.99 -3.98 26.09
C SER A 172 3.61 -2.82 25.15
N MET A 173 2.81 -3.05 24.11
CA MET A 173 2.36 -2.02 23.16
C MET A 173 1.47 -0.93 23.79
N VAL A 174 1.17 -0.96 25.10
CA VAL A 174 0.38 0.08 25.79
C VAL A 174 0.89 0.42 27.20
N ILE A 175 1.44 -0.53 27.98
CA ILE A 175 1.80 -0.30 29.40
C ILE A 175 3.06 -1.09 29.80
N PRO A 176 4.21 -0.44 30.04
CA PRO A 176 5.48 -1.12 30.31
C PRO A 176 5.47 -1.81 31.68
N THR A 177 5.35 -3.14 31.71
CA THR A 177 5.46 -3.94 32.94
C THR A 177 5.76 -5.41 32.60
N ASP A 178 6.77 -6.01 33.23
CA ASP A 178 7.25 -7.39 32.98
C ASP A 178 6.29 -8.53 33.40
N ASN A 179 5.04 -8.20 33.71
CA ASN A 179 4.07 -9.18 34.17
C ASN A 179 3.37 -9.86 32.97
N GLU A 180 3.28 -11.19 32.99
CA GLU A 180 2.59 -11.98 31.93
C GLU A 180 1.14 -11.52 31.67
N VAL A 181 0.52 -10.89 32.68
CA VAL A 181 -0.79 -10.25 32.60
C VAL A 181 -0.85 -9.17 31.50
N TYR A 182 0.26 -8.49 31.19
CA TYR A 182 0.31 -7.40 30.21
C TYR A 182 0.46 -7.87 28.77
N ARG A 183 1.02 -9.07 28.53
CA ARG A 183 1.04 -9.69 27.18
C ARG A 183 -0.38 -9.95 26.65
N ILE A 184 -1.31 -10.30 27.53
CA ILE A 184 -2.74 -10.42 27.18
C ILE A 184 -3.34 -9.06 26.81
N TRP A 185 -2.94 -8.00 27.52
CA TRP A 185 -3.36 -6.63 27.21
C TRP A 185 -2.81 -6.15 25.87
N ASP A 186 -1.58 -6.51 25.51
CA ASP A 186 -0.98 -6.19 24.20
C ASP A 186 -1.76 -6.80 23.06
N ILE A 187 -2.07 -8.09 23.19
CA ILE A 187 -2.84 -8.83 22.20
C ILE A 187 -4.24 -8.25 22.08
N SER A 188 -4.89 -7.96 23.21
CA SER A 188 -6.21 -7.32 23.21
C SER A 188 -6.15 -5.95 22.54
N THR A 189 -5.10 -5.17 22.80
CA THR A 189 -4.88 -3.87 22.17
C THR A 189 -4.65 -4.04 20.67
N LEU A 190 -3.81 -4.98 20.24
CA LEU A 190 -3.56 -5.23 18.83
C LEU A 190 -4.85 -5.63 18.10
N ILE A 191 -5.68 -6.49 18.70
CA ILE A 191 -7.00 -6.87 18.19
C ILE A 191 -7.92 -5.64 18.07
N VAL A 192 -7.95 -4.78 19.10
CA VAL A 192 -8.78 -3.56 19.10
C VAL A 192 -8.29 -2.55 18.08
N ILE A 193 -7.00 -2.23 18.07
CA ILE A 193 -6.38 -1.29 17.12
C ILE A 193 -6.59 -1.79 15.69
N THR A 194 -6.37 -3.07 15.42
CA THR A 194 -6.60 -3.66 14.08
C THR A 194 -8.07 -3.54 13.69
N GLY A 195 -9.00 -3.84 14.60
CA GLY A 195 -10.44 -3.69 14.34
C GLY A 195 -10.85 -2.24 14.11
N VAL A 196 -10.28 -1.28 14.86
CA VAL A 196 -10.55 0.16 14.72
C VAL A 196 -9.95 0.69 13.42
N ILE A 197 -8.67 0.44 13.15
CA ILE A 197 -8.00 0.84 11.90
C ILE A 197 -8.67 0.18 10.71
N GLY A 198 -9.07 -1.09 10.83
CA GLY A 198 -9.83 -1.81 9.82
C GLY A 198 -11.17 -1.17 9.52
N SER A 199 -11.93 -0.86 10.57
CA SER A 199 -13.21 -0.15 10.45
C SER A 199 -13.01 1.24 9.87
N TYR A 200 -12.06 2.02 10.39
CA TYR A 200 -11.73 3.37 9.95
C TYR A 200 -11.31 3.38 8.47
N SER A 201 -10.39 2.50 8.06
CA SER A 201 -9.95 2.36 6.66
C SER A 201 -11.09 1.98 5.74
N THR A 202 -11.97 1.07 6.19
CA THR A 202 -13.15 0.66 5.43
C THR A 202 -14.20 1.77 5.31
N LEU A 203 -14.35 2.60 6.35
CA LEU A 203 -15.35 3.67 6.41
C LEU A 203 -14.89 4.97 5.72
N LEU A 204 -13.68 5.44 6.02
CA LEU A 204 -13.19 6.79 5.69
C LEU A 204 -12.24 6.80 4.50
N LEU A 205 -11.27 5.87 4.46
CA LEU A 205 -10.31 5.78 3.35
C LEU A 205 -10.88 5.05 2.13
N ARG A 206 -12.16 4.65 2.19
CA ARG A 206 -12.90 3.98 1.10
C ARG A 206 -12.22 2.69 0.58
N ARG A 207 -11.61 1.90 1.49
CA ARG A 207 -11.34 0.43 1.48
C ARG A 207 -9.93 -0.10 1.11
N SER A 208 -9.40 -0.92 2.02
CA SER A 208 -8.54 -2.09 1.74
C SER A 208 -9.41 -3.36 1.72
N TYR A 209 -9.40 -4.15 0.64
CA TYR A 209 -10.06 -5.46 0.64
C TYR A 209 -9.28 -6.45 1.50
N THR A 210 -9.87 -6.96 2.57
CA THR A 210 -9.29 -8.07 3.35
C THR A 210 -9.99 -9.37 3.01
N ASN A 211 -9.25 -10.38 2.57
CA ASN A 211 -9.84 -11.69 2.30
C ASN A 211 -9.99 -12.53 3.60
N LEU A 212 -10.87 -13.54 3.60
CA LEU A 212 -11.09 -14.38 4.78
C LEU A 212 -9.82 -15.13 5.23
N PHE A 213 -8.94 -15.48 4.30
CA PHE A 213 -7.67 -16.14 4.60
C PHE A 213 -6.75 -15.21 5.41
N GLN A 214 -6.68 -13.92 5.09
CA GLN A 214 -5.96 -12.91 5.86
C GLN A 214 -6.51 -12.81 7.28
N ILE A 215 -7.84 -12.74 7.44
CA ILE A 215 -8.45 -12.69 8.77
C ILE A 215 -8.09 -13.96 9.57
N PHE A 216 -8.13 -15.13 8.93
CA PHE A 216 -7.78 -16.39 9.58
C PHE A 216 -6.30 -16.44 10.00
N CYS A 217 -5.37 -16.09 9.10
CA CYS A 217 -3.95 -15.99 9.40
C CYS A 217 -3.68 -14.98 10.52
N PHE A 218 -4.37 -13.84 10.52
CA PHE A 218 -4.31 -12.87 11.61
C PHE A 218 -4.71 -13.49 12.95
N LEU A 219 -5.88 -14.13 13.00
CA LEU A 219 -6.36 -14.75 14.24
C LEU A 219 -5.40 -15.85 14.72
N ILE A 220 -4.83 -16.66 13.82
CA ILE A 220 -3.81 -17.65 14.18
C ILE A 220 -2.57 -16.98 14.76
N ALA A 221 -2.02 -15.96 14.10
CA ALA A 221 -0.82 -15.26 14.56
C ALA A 221 -1.02 -14.68 15.97
N VAL A 222 -2.19 -14.07 16.19
CA VAL A 222 -2.59 -13.52 17.49
C VAL A 222 -2.75 -14.61 18.56
N MET A 223 -3.37 -15.74 18.22
CA MET A 223 -3.52 -16.88 19.14
C MET A 223 -2.16 -17.50 19.51
N CYS A 224 -1.27 -17.69 18.53
CA CYS A 224 0.10 -18.19 18.76
C CYS A 224 0.89 -17.24 19.67
N ALA A 225 0.70 -15.93 19.54
CA ALA A 225 1.33 -14.95 20.42
C ALA A 225 0.76 -14.97 21.85
N GLY A 226 -0.50 -15.39 22.05
CA GLY A 226 -1.21 -15.32 23.33
C GLY A 226 -1.20 -16.58 24.19
N ILE A 227 -1.25 -17.76 23.59
CA ILE A 227 -1.37 -19.03 24.33
C ILE A 227 -0.20 -19.25 25.30
N PRO A 228 1.08 -19.04 24.93
CA PRO A 228 2.20 -19.24 25.85
C PRO A 228 2.12 -18.38 27.12
N ALA A 229 1.54 -17.19 27.02
CA ALA A 229 1.36 -16.28 28.15
C ALA A 229 0.33 -16.79 29.16
N SER A 230 -0.72 -17.47 28.67
CA SER A 230 -1.76 -18.02 29.54
C SER A 230 -1.27 -19.26 30.29
N THR A 231 -0.51 -20.14 29.62
CA THR A 231 -0.07 -21.41 30.22
C THR A 231 0.97 -21.23 31.32
N ARG A 232 1.83 -20.21 31.23
CA ARG A 232 2.86 -19.94 32.26
C ARG A 232 2.28 -19.34 33.54
N LYS A 233 1.22 -18.55 33.42
CA LYS A 233 0.51 -17.97 34.56
C LYS A 233 -0.05 -19.05 35.48
N ASP A 234 -0.67 -20.08 34.91
CA ASP A 234 -1.27 -21.17 35.67
C ASP A 234 -0.21 -22.00 36.43
N ASN A 235 0.95 -22.23 35.82
CA ASN A 235 2.05 -22.95 36.47
C ASN A 235 2.66 -22.15 37.64
N THR A 236 2.81 -20.83 37.48
CA THR A 236 3.39 -19.97 38.52
C THR A 236 2.47 -19.85 39.75
N GLN A 237 1.16 -19.77 39.52
CA GLN A 237 0.17 -19.69 40.59
C GLN A 237 0.04 -21.01 41.37
N HIS A 238 0.23 -22.16 40.70
CA HIS A 238 0.28 -23.45 41.40
C HIS A 238 1.54 -23.64 42.25
N HIS A 239 2.67 -23.05 41.87
CA HIS A 239 3.88 -23.16 42.68
C HIS A 239 3.88 -22.22 43.90
N SER A 240 3.26 -21.05 43.83
CA SER A 240 3.23 -20.10 44.95
C SER A 240 2.25 -20.48 46.07
N SER A 241 1.32 -21.41 45.82
CA SER A 241 0.33 -21.83 46.83
C SER A 241 0.85 -22.90 47.80
N ASN A 242 2.03 -23.49 47.54
CA ASN A 242 2.65 -24.51 48.39
C ASN A 242 3.90 -24.01 49.14
N VAL A 243 4.27 -22.74 49.00
CA VAL A 243 5.30 -22.13 49.85
C VAL A 243 4.57 -21.47 51.01
N GLU A 244 4.52 -22.17 52.13
CA GLU A 244 4.11 -21.65 53.44
C GLU A 244 4.78 -20.28 53.65
N PRO A 245 4.05 -19.20 54.01
CA PRO A 245 4.62 -17.88 54.15
C PRO A 245 5.58 -17.89 55.34
N ASP A 246 6.84 -18.17 55.06
CA ASP A 246 7.89 -18.11 56.05
C ASP A 246 7.96 -16.66 56.52
N VAL A 247 7.52 -16.48 57.76
CA VAL A 247 7.38 -15.21 58.44
C VAL A 247 8.73 -14.51 58.34
N TYR A 248 8.79 -13.43 57.56
CA TYR A 248 9.84 -12.42 57.70
C TYR A 248 9.78 -11.89 59.13
N ARG A 249 10.53 -12.56 60.00
CA ARG A 249 10.87 -12.11 61.33
C ARG A 249 11.69 -10.84 61.12
N LEU A 250 11.03 -9.69 61.17
CA LEU A 250 11.70 -8.40 61.25
C LEU A 250 12.70 -8.51 62.41
N ILE A 251 13.99 -8.54 62.07
CA ILE A 251 15.05 -8.27 63.02
C ILE A 251 14.94 -6.77 63.28
N GLU A 252 14.27 -6.42 64.38
CA GLU A 252 14.39 -5.09 64.98
C GLU A 252 15.88 -4.82 65.24
N PRO A 253 16.44 -3.70 64.73
CA PRO A 253 17.74 -3.26 65.18
C PRO A 253 17.58 -2.76 66.61
N ARG A 254 18.07 -3.56 67.57
CA ARG A 254 18.25 -3.17 68.98
C ARG A 254 19.23 -2.00 69.02
N LEU A 255 18.72 -0.77 69.05
CA LEU A 255 19.48 0.39 69.50
C LEU A 255 19.53 0.34 71.02
N GLU A 256 20.67 -0.09 71.57
CA GLU A 256 21.03 0.17 72.95
C GLU A 256 21.39 1.66 73.07
N LEU A 257 20.42 2.49 73.48
CA LEU A 257 20.70 3.83 73.98
C LEU A 257 20.51 3.82 75.50
N SER A 258 21.65 3.87 76.19
CA SER A 258 21.81 3.94 77.63
C SER A 258 21.72 5.39 78.13
N GLY A 259 20.88 5.62 79.15
CA GLY A 259 20.87 6.80 80.05
C GLY A 259 20.31 8.08 79.42
N ASP A 260 19.55 8.93 80.09
CA ASP A 260 19.27 9.09 81.51
C ASP A 260 18.02 9.98 81.64
N ASP A 261 17.19 9.67 82.64
CA ASP A 261 16.25 10.55 83.37
C ASP A 261 15.35 11.56 82.64
N SER A 262 14.03 11.30 82.65
CA SER A 262 13.09 12.11 83.44
C SER A 262 11.68 11.52 83.48
N GLU A 263 11.01 11.80 84.58
CA GLU A 263 9.85 11.12 85.17
C GLU A 263 8.50 11.35 84.47
N THR A 264 7.63 10.36 84.66
CA THR A 264 6.15 10.45 84.81
C THR A 264 5.30 10.96 83.65
N ILE A 265 4.38 10.10 83.17
CA ILE A 265 2.95 10.13 83.51
C ILE A 265 2.29 8.82 83.07
N ILE A 266 1.59 8.20 84.02
CA ILE A 266 0.67 7.08 83.85
C ILE A 266 -0.63 7.63 83.24
N LEU A 267 -1.11 7.06 82.15
CA LEU A 267 -2.55 6.96 81.86
C LEU A 267 -2.81 5.73 80.99
N SER A 268 -3.45 4.75 81.62
CA SER A 268 -4.16 3.64 80.99
C SER A 268 -5.35 4.18 80.21
N GLU A 269 -5.49 3.79 78.95
CA GLU A 269 -6.82 3.72 78.32
C GLU A 269 -6.91 2.49 77.41
N GLU A 270 -8.04 1.82 77.57
CA GLU A 270 -8.35 0.48 77.14
C GLU A 270 -8.46 0.32 75.61
N ALA A 271 -7.89 -0.80 75.17
CA ALA A 271 -8.41 -1.72 74.17
C ALA A 271 -9.77 -1.36 73.53
N HIS A 272 -9.77 -1.17 72.21
CA HIS A 272 -10.72 -1.80 71.28
C HIS A 272 -10.26 -1.59 69.82
N ASP A 273 -9.25 -2.35 69.37
CA ASP A 273 -8.97 -2.52 67.95
C ASP A 273 -9.99 -3.50 67.36
N LEU A 274 -11.15 -2.95 66.99
CA LEU A 274 -12.09 -3.58 66.07
C LEU A 274 -11.45 -3.59 64.68
N GLN A 275 -10.64 -4.61 64.43
CA GLN A 275 -10.16 -4.98 63.10
C GLN A 275 -11.35 -5.48 62.28
N SER A 276 -12.15 -4.53 61.80
CA SER A 276 -13.21 -4.72 60.82
C SER A 276 -12.56 -5.23 59.54
N SER A 277 -12.60 -6.54 59.37
CA SER A 277 -12.35 -7.23 58.11
C SER A 277 -13.48 -6.85 57.16
N ALA A 278 -13.35 -5.67 56.54
CA ALA A 278 -14.21 -5.26 55.45
C ALA A 278 -14.16 -6.35 54.38
N PRO A 279 -15.30 -6.97 54.02
CA PRO A 279 -15.30 -8.01 53.01
C PRO A 279 -14.85 -7.38 51.69
N VAL A 280 -13.77 -7.93 51.14
CA VAL A 280 -13.19 -7.56 49.84
C VAL A 280 -14.23 -7.86 48.76
N THR A 281 -15.14 -6.92 48.52
CA THR A 281 -16.16 -6.94 47.46
C THR A 281 -15.60 -6.60 46.08
N HIS A 282 -14.27 -6.54 45.93
CA HIS A 282 -13.59 -6.16 44.69
C HIS A 282 -13.62 -7.21 43.58
N SER A 283 -14.02 -8.46 43.86
CA SER A 283 -13.94 -9.56 42.88
C SER A 283 -14.97 -9.46 41.74
N HIS A 284 -16.24 -9.11 42.05
CA HIS A 284 -17.34 -9.22 41.08
C HIS A 284 -17.26 -8.19 39.93
N ASN A 285 -16.72 -6.99 40.20
CA ASN A 285 -16.54 -5.94 39.18
C ASN A 285 -15.46 -6.29 38.15
N SER A 286 -14.51 -7.17 38.49
CA SER A 286 -13.41 -7.53 37.59
C SER A 286 -13.85 -8.50 36.48
N ALA A 287 -14.72 -9.45 36.79
CA ALA A 287 -15.24 -10.42 35.83
C ALA A 287 -16.14 -9.73 34.80
N PHE A 288 -17.05 -8.87 35.26
CA PHE A 288 -17.94 -8.11 34.39
C PHE A 288 -17.17 -7.24 33.39
N ARG A 289 -16.12 -6.53 33.83
CA ARG A 289 -15.25 -5.74 32.94
C ARG A 289 -14.60 -6.57 31.83
N LYS A 290 -14.12 -7.77 32.15
CA LYS A 290 -13.52 -8.68 31.16
C LYS A 290 -14.54 -9.14 30.11
N TYR A 291 -15.76 -9.49 30.54
CA TYR A 291 -16.83 -9.85 29.62
C TYR A 291 -17.24 -8.69 28.70
N MET A 292 -17.40 -7.48 29.26
CA MET A 292 -17.73 -6.30 28.47
C MET A 292 -16.64 -5.95 27.45
N LEU A 293 -15.35 -6.10 27.81
CA LEU A 293 -14.25 -5.93 26.87
C LEU A 293 -14.31 -6.97 25.74
N GLY A 294 -14.53 -8.24 26.08
CA GLY A 294 -14.69 -9.32 25.09
C GLY A 294 -15.85 -9.09 24.12
N ILE A 295 -17.01 -8.68 24.63
CA ILE A 295 -18.18 -8.34 23.81
C ILE A 295 -17.86 -7.14 22.90
N GLY A 296 -17.23 -6.09 23.44
CA GLY A 296 -16.82 -4.92 22.65
C GLY A 296 -15.88 -5.28 21.50
N MET A 297 -14.89 -6.15 21.76
CA MET A 297 -13.98 -6.66 20.72
C MET A 297 -14.74 -7.48 19.66
N ALA A 298 -15.62 -8.38 20.08
CA ALA A 298 -16.42 -9.19 19.15
C ALA A 298 -17.32 -8.33 18.27
N LEU A 299 -17.99 -7.32 18.85
CA LEU A 299 -18.82 -6.38 18.10
C LEU A 299 -18.00 -5.53 17.13
N LEU A 300 -16.82 -5.06 17.53
CA LEU A 300 -15.92 -4.31 16.65
C LEU A 300 -15.49 -5.15 15.44
N TRP A 301 -15.13 -6.42 15.64
CA TRP A 301 -14.76 -7.32 14.54
C TRP A 301 -15.94 -7.72 13.68
N LEU A 302 -17.13 -7.86 14.26
CA LEU A 302 -18.38 -8.06 13.51
C LEU A 302 -18.67 -6.85 12.62
N VAL A 303 -18.50 -5.63 13.14
CA VAL A 303 -18.65 -4.40 12.34
C VAL A 303 -17.59 -4.34 11.24
N PHE A 304 -16.32 -4.58 11.56
CA PHE A 304 -15.24 -4.59 10.57
C PHE A 304 -15.51 -5.61 9.45
N THR A 305 -15.82 -6.86 9.79
CA THR A 305 -16.09 -7.93 8.81
C THR A 305 -17.33 -7.63 7.98
N ALA A 306 -18.43 -7.17 8.61
CA ALA A 306 -19.63 -6.74 7.88
C ALA A 306 -19.29 -5.62 6.90
N LEU A 307 -18.55 -4.59 7.33
CA LEU A 307 -18.17 -3.48 6.48
C LEU A 307 -17.21 -3.88 5.35
N ASN A 308 -16.31 -4.83 5.60
CA ASN A 308 -15.33 -5.32 4.63
C ASN A 308 -16.00 -6.17 3.54
N PHE A 309 -16.93 -7.06 3.91
CA PHE A 309 -17.58 -8.00 2.97
C PHE A 309 -18.91 -7.51 2.39
N THR A 310 -19.56 -6.50 2.97
CA THR A 310 -20.75 -5.93 2.35
C THR A 310 -20.33 -5.17 1.09
N GLU A 311 -20.71 -5.62 -0.09
CA GLU A 311 -20.44 -4.89 -1.32
C GLU A 311 -21.18 -3.54 -1.28
N ARG A 312 -20.43 -2.43 -1.26
CA ARG A 312 -21.04 -1.11 -1.41
C ARG A 312 -21.28 -0.92 -2.89
N GLN A 313 -22.56 -0.88 -3.28
CA GLN A 313 -22.95 -0.42 -4.60
C GLN A 313 -22.58 1.06 -4.72
N TRP A 314 -21.38 1.33 -5.24
CA TRP A 314 -21.04 2.66 -5.70
C TRP A 314 -21.90 2.99 -6.91
N ARG A 315 -22.25 4.27 -7.07
CA ARG A 315 -22.83 4.75 -8.32
C ARG A 315 -21.84 4.41 -9.44
N ARG A 316 -22.12 3.35 -10.19
CA ARG A 316 -21.45 3.09 -11.45
C ARG A 316 -21.91 4.18 -12.40
N LEU A 317 -20.95 4.94 -12.92
CA LEU A 317 -21.24 5.89 -13.98
C LEU A 317 -21.82 5.10 -15.17
N PRO A 318 -22.79 5.68 -15.90
CA PRO A 318 -23.30 5.05 -17.10
C PRO A 318 -22.14 4.86 -18.08
N VAL A 319 -22.06 3.70 -18.72
CA VAL A 319 -21.07 3.46 -19.77
C VAL A 319 -21.80 3.55 -21.11
N PHE A 320 -21.33 4.43 -21.97
CA PHE A 320 -21.79 4.55 -23.35
C PHE A 320 -20.93 3.62 -24.22
N LEU A 321 -21.56 2.68 -24.91
CA LEU A 321 -20.92 1.71 -25.80
C LEU A 321 -21.58 1.77 -27.17
N ASP A 322 -20.78 1.78 -28.23
CA ASP A 322 -21.28 1.60 -29.61
C ASP A 322 -21.42 0.11 -29.89
N HIS A 323 -22.62 -0.42 -29.66
CA HIS A 323 -22.96 -1.82 -29.96
C HIS A 323 -23.32 -2.07 -31.43
N ASP A 324 -23.52 -1.00 -32.21
CA ASP A 324 -23.89 -1.08 -33.63
C ASP A 324 -22.64 -1.28 -34.51
N TYR A 325 -21.46 -0.92 -34.00
CA TYR A 325 -20.19 -1.11 -34.70
C TYR A 325 -19.82 -2.59 -34.86
N VAL A 326 -19.58 -3.00 -36.11
CA VAL A 326 -19.08 -4.34 -36.44
C VAL A 326 -17.59 -4.25 -36.80
N PRO A 327 -16.69 -4.80 -35.96
CA PRO A 327 -15.25 -4.72 -36.18
C PRO A 327 -14.79 -5.61 -37.35
N GLN A 328 -13.89 -5.08 -38.19
CA GLN A 328 -13.33 -5.83 -39.34
C GLN A 328 -12.23 -6.82 -38.94
N SER A 329 -11.61 -6.60 -37.79
CA SER A 329 -10.58 -7.48 -37.22
C SER A 329 -10.82 -7.64 -35.74
N SER A 330 -10.43 -8.79 -35.16
CA SER A 330 -10.73 -9.06 -33.76
C SER A 330 -9.76 -8.40 -32.79
N LEU A 331 -8.50 -8.21 -33.19
CA LEU A 331 -7.45 -7.77 -32.28
C LEU A 331 -6.30 -7.11 -33.04
N GLU A 332 -5.85 -5.97 -32.54
CA GLU A 332 -4.69 -5.24 -33.06
C GLU A 332 -3.77 -4.80 -31.93
N ILE A 333 -2.46 -4.84 -32.15
CA ILE A 333 -1.42 -4.26 -31.31
C ILE A 333 -0.88 -3.04 -32.05
N VAL A 334 -0.93 -1.88 -31.40
CA VAL A 334 -0.45 -0.60 -31.92
C VAL A 334 0.78 -0.18 -31.11
N LEU A 335 1.93 -0.09 -31.78
CA LEU A 335 3.19 0.32 -31.17
C LEU A 335 3.56 1.73 -31.60
N SER A 336 3.86 2.60 -30.64
CA SER A 336 4.53 3.89 -30.89
C SER A 336 6.04 3.71 -30.75
N MET A 337 6.78 3.88 -31.85
CA MET A 337 8.22 3.73 -31.95
C MET A 337 8.86 5.06 -32.37
N TYR A 338 10.00 5.42 -31.78
CA TYR A 338 10.87 6.48 -32.23
C TYR A 338 12.23 5.93 -32.68
N LYS A 339 13.12 5.62 -31.74
CA LYS A 339 14.51 5.17 -31.99
C LYS A 339 14.88 3.93 -31.19
N GLU A 340 13.88 3.17 -30.75
CA GLU A 340 14.09 1.89 -30.09
C GLU A 340 14.82 0.91 -31.03
N PRO A 341 15.72 0.06 -30.51
CA PRO A 341 16.38 -0.97 -31.30
C PRO A 341 15.37 -1.95 -31.92
N ILE A 342 15.56 -2.27 -33.21
CA ILE A 342 14.62 -3.10 -33.98
C ILE A 342 14.50 -4.51 -33.38
N ASP A 343 15.60 -5.06 -32.88
CA ASP A 343 15.65 -6.36 -32.21
C ASP A 343 14.83 -6.38 -30.91
N GLU A 344 14.87 -5.31 -30.10
CA GLU A 344 14.03 -5.18 -28.91
C GLU A 344 12.54 -5.13 -29.29
N VAL A 345 12.18 -4.41 -30.36
CA VAL A 345 10.79 -4.34 -30.85
C VAL A 345 10.32 -5.69 -31.39
N GLN A 346 11.20 -6.42 -32.10
CA GLN A 346 10.92 -7.78 -32.58
C GLN A 346 10.68 -8.75 -31.41
N GLU A 347 11.50 -8.67 -30.35
CA GLU A 347 11.34 -9.48 -29.15
C GLU A 347 10.02 -9.16 -28.44
N LEU A 348 9.67 -7.87 -28.31
CA LEU A 348 8.40 -7.44 -27.75
C LEU A 348 7.21 -8.06 -28.51
N ILE A 349 7.20 -7.94 -29.83
CA ILE A 349 6.13 -8.50 -30.68
C ILE A 349 6.06 -10.02 -30.52
N SER A 350 7.22 -10.69 -30.52
CA SER A 350 7.30 -12.14 -30.37
C SER A 350 6.75 -12.59 -29.02
N HIS A 351 7.09 -11.89 -27.93
CA HIS A 351 6.56 -12.17 -26.60
C HIS A 351 5.05 -11.93 -26.50
N LEU A 352 4.54 -10.82 -27.05
CA LEU A 352 3.10 -10.57 -27.07
C LEU A 352 2.37 -11.65 -27.87
N LYS A 353 2.83 -12.00 -29.08
CA LYS A 353 2.23 -13.06 -29.90
C LYS A 353 2.39 -14.47 -29.31
N SER A 354 3.33 -14.68 -28.39
CA SER A 354 3.43 -15.95 -27.65
C SER A 354 2.27 -16.16 -26.66
N MET A 355 1.57 -15.09 -26.27
CA MET A 355 0.40 -15.18 -25.40
C MET A 355 -0.82 -15.67 -26.20
N PRO A 356 -1.51 -16.74 -25.77
CA PRO A 356 -2.64 -17.29 -26.52
C PRO A 356 -3.76 -16.29 -26.82
N ALA A 357 -3.96 -15.30 -25.95
CA ALA A 357 -4.97 -14.27 -26.14
C ALA A 357 -4.61 -13.26 -27.24
N LEU A 358 -3.33 -13.14 -27.61
CA LEU A 358 -2.79 -12.15 -28.55
C LEU A 358 -2.11 -12.79 -29.78
N SER A 359 -2.13 -14.11 -29.93
CA SER A 359 -1.29 -14.82 -30.90
C SER A 359 -1.59 -14.50 -32.36
N ASP A 360 -2.82 -14.16 -32.68
CA ASP A 360 -3.31 -13.76 -34.01
C ASP A 360 -3.54 -12.25 -34.11
N ALA A 361 -3.02 -11.46 -33.18
CA ALA A 361 -3.11 -10.01 -33.23
C ALA A 361 -2.35 -9.45 -34.43
N ARG A 362 -3.00 -8.56 -35.17
CA ARG A 362 -2.34 -7.73 -36.19
C ARG A 362 -1.47 -6.69 -35.51
N VAL A 363 -0.28 -6.40 -36.02
CA VAL A 363 0.65 -5.44 -35.43
C VAL A 363 0.84 -4.25 -36.37
N THR A 364 0.55 -3.05 -35.87
CA THR A 364 0.83 -1.78 -36.56
C THR A 364 1.86 -0.99 -35.75
N ILE A 365 3.00 -0.69 -36.37
CA ILE A 365 4.04 0.18 -35.79
C ILE A 365 3.92 1.56 -36.40
N TYR A 366 3.80 2.59 -35.56
CA TYR A 366 3.97 3.97 -35.96
C TYR A 366 5.37 4.44 -35.61
N ILE A 367 6.12 4.90 -36.60
CA ILE A 367 7.53 5.29 -36.48
C ILE A 367 7.63 6.82 -36.52
N LYS A 368 8.12 7.43 -35.45
CA LYS A 368 8.31 8.89 -35.36
C LYS A 368 9.69 9.36 -35.81
N ASP A 369 10.62 8.45 -36.07
CA ASP A 369 11.90 8.81 -36.67
C ASP A 369 11.74 8.99 -38.18
N SER A 370 11.87 10.22 -38.65
CA SER A 370 11.76 10.56 -40.07
C SER A 370 12.86 9.95 -40.94
N GLU A 371 13.97 9.54 -40.34
CA GLU A 371 15.11 8.93 -41.03
C GLU A 371 14.99 7.40 -41.12
N ALA A 372 14.04 6.81 -40.39
CA ALA A 372 13.87 5.37 -40.34
C ALA A 372 13.23 4.81 -41.62
N ASN A 373 13.74 3.66 -42.06
CA ASN A 373 13.17 2.92 -43.19
C ASN A 373 12.03 2.02 -42.70
N SER A 374 10.78 2.44 -42.90
CA SER A 374 9.59 1.72 -42.44
C SER A 374 9.49 0.31 -43.03
N THR A 375 9.82 0.11 -44.31
CA THR A 375 9.81 -1.22 -44.94
C THR A 375 10.81 -2.17 -44.29
N ASN A 376 11.99 -1.67 -43.91
CA ASN A 376 12.98 -2.48 -43.20
C ASN A 376 12.50 -2.83 -41.78
N ILE A 377 11.90 -1.87 -41.06
CA ILE A 377 11.34 -2.11 -39.73
C ILE A 377 10.20 -3.14 -39.80
N GLU A 378 9.27 -3.00 -40.74
CA GLU A 378 8.17 -3.96 -40.96
C GLU A 378 8.71 -5.38 -41.15
N TYR A 379 9.67 -5.54 -42.07
CA TYR A 379 10.27 -6.83 -42.38
C TYR A 379 11.02 -7.44 -41.20
N GLN A 380 11.85 -6.68 -40.51
CA GLN A 380 12.69 -7.21 -39.42
C GLN A 380 11.89 -7.49 -38.14
N THR A 381 10.89 -6.68 -37.84
CA THR A 381 10.03 -6.88 -36.65
C THR A 381 8.94 -7.93 -36.87
N GLY A 382 8.59 -8.24 -38.12
CA GLY A 382 7.45 -9.09 -38.45
C GLY A 382 6.10 -8.42 -38.15
N ALA A 383 6.07 -7.08 -38.14
CA ALA A 383 4.84 -6.32 -38.06
C ALA A 383 4.04 -6.43 -39.36
N ASP A 384 2.72 -6.28 -39.26
CA ASP A 384 1.83 -6.29 -40.44
C ASP A 384 1.87 -4.96 -41.18
N TYR A 385 2.09 -3.87 -40.46
CA TYR A 385 2.26 -2.53 -41.02
C TYR A 385 3.29 -1.72 -40.24
N ALA A 386 4.15 -1.00 -40.94
CA ALA A 386 4.98 0.08 -40.37
C ALA A 386 4.74 1.41 -41.09
N VAL A 387 4.31 2.44 -40.35
CA VAL A 387 3.91 3.74 -40.89
C VAL A 387 4.69 4.86 -40.23
N THR A 388 5.39 5.68 -41.02
CA THR A 388 6.08 6.87 -40.51
C THR A 388 5.08 7.99 -40.21
N LEU A 389 5.21 8.61 -39.03
CA LEU A 389 4.48 9.80 -38.61
C LEU A 389 5.44 10.95 -38.30
N PRO A 390 4.99 12.21 -38.37
CA PRO A 390 5.74 13.32 -37.81
C PRO A 390 6.07 13.09 -36.33
N ASN A 391 7.26 13.53 -35.90
CA ASN A 391 7.67 13.45 -34.51
C ASN A 391 6.95 14.50 -33.65
N ILE A 392 5.65 14.30 -33.42
CA ILE A 392 4.77 15.20 -32.67
C ILE A 392 4.07 14.40 -31.56
N GLY A 393 3.99 14.93 -30.35
CA GLY A 393 3.09 14.47 -29.29
C GLY A 393 3.32 13.04 -28.74
N ARG A 394 4.46 12.43 -29.06
CA ARG A 394 4.85 11.07 -28.62
C ARG A 394 3.72 10.04 -28.77
N GLU A 395 3.67 9.03 -27.90
CA GLU A 395 2.67 7.97 -27.94
C GLU A 395 1.21 8.49 -27.82
N GLY A 396 0.99 9.57 -27.07
CA GLY A 396 -0.35 10.16 -26.89
C GLY A 396 -0.97 10.61 -28.21
N GLU A 397 -0.21 11.34 -29.02
CA GLU A 397 -0.62 11.72 -30.38
C GLU A 397 -0.78 10.50 -31.28
N THR A 398 0.16 9.54 -31.22
CA THR A 398 0.10 8.34 -32.07
C THR A 398 -1.18 7.54 -31.85
N PHE A 399 -1.60 7.36 -30.61
CA PHE A 399 -2.82 6.59 -30.30
C PHE A 399 -4.08 7.34 -30.70
N LEU A 400 -4.13 8.66 -30.48
CA LEU A 400 -5.24 9.49 -30.96
C LEU A 400 -5.33 9.50 -32.49
N ASN A 401 -4.19 9.62 -33.17
CA ASN A 401 -4.09 9.54 -34.63
C ASN A 401 -4.59 8.19 -35.16
N HIS A 402 -4.21 7.08 -34.51
CA HIS A 402 -4.72 5.75 -34.84
C HIS A 402 -6.25 5.69 -34.68
N ILE A 403 -6.78 6.11 -33.51
CA ILE A 403 -8.22 6.12 -33.23
C ILE A 403 -8.99 6.91 -34.29
N LEU A 404 -8.52 8.11 -34.66
CA LEU A 404 -9.20 8.99 -35.59
C LEU A 404 -9.18 8.47 -37.03
N ASN A 405 -8.02 8.00 -37.50
CA ASN A 405 -7.83 7.51 -38.86
C ASN A 405 -8.41 6.11 -39.07
N ARG A 406 -8.51 5.30 -38.02
CA ARG A 406 -9.11 3.96 -38.05
C ARG A 406 -10.53 3.93 -37.52
N TRP A 407 -11.17 5.05 -37.23
CA TRP A 407 -12.49 5.14 -36.58
C TRP A 407 -13.52 4.11 -37.10
N ASP A 408 -13.60 3.92 -38.42
CA ASP A 408 -14.57 3.01 -39.06
C ASP A 408 -14.03 1.58 -39.30
N SER A 409 -12.78 1.32 -38.94
CA SER A 409 -12.05 0.05 -39.14
C SER A 409 -11.26 -0.40 -37.89
N LEU A 410 -11.62 0.11 -36.71
CA LEU A 410 -11.03 -0.30 -35.43
C LEU A 410 -11.18 -1.82 -35.24
N ALA A 411 -10.12 -2.44 -34.73
CA ALA A 411 -10.22 -3.82 -34.25
C ALA A 411 -11.20 -3.89 -33.06
N ARG A 412 -11.84 -5.05 -32.85
CA ARG A 412 -12.76 -5.24 -31.71
C ARG A 412 -12.09 -4.82 -30.40
N GLN A 413 -10.82 -5.17 -30.24
CA GLN A 413 -9.95 -4.70 -29.15
C GLN A 413 -8.60 -4.28 -29.74
N THR A 414 -8.02 -3.24 -29.16
CA THR A 414 -6.70 -2.72 -29.52
C THR A 414 -5.81 -2.62 -28.29
N VAL A 415 -4.60 -3.14 -28.38
CA VAL A 415 -3.53 -3.02 -27.38
C VAL A 415 -2.63 -1.87 -27.80
N PHE A 416 -2.60 -0.79 -27.03
CA PHE A 416 -1.75 0.38 -27.27
C PHE A 416 -0.52 0.32 -26.38
N LEU A 417 0.67 0.33 -26.99
CA LEU A 417 1.95 0.24 -26.28
C LEU A 417 3.01 1.20 -26.85
N GLN A 418 3.95 1.58 -26.00
CA GLN A 418 5.24 2.12 -26.45
C GLN A 418 6.12 0.95 -26.90
N ALA A 419 6.95 1.17 -27.92
CA ALA A 419 7.89 0.15 -28.40
C ALA A 419 8.98 -0.15 -27.34
N GLY A 420 9.40 0.86 -26.57
CA GLY A 420 10.34 0.73 -25.46
C GLY A 420 9.63 0.57 -24.11
N ILE A 421 9.16 -0.64 -23.79
CA ILE A 421 8.44 -0.88 -22.53
C ILE A 421 9.38 -0.80 -21.32
N HIS A 422 9.08 0.10 -20.40
CA HIS A 422 9.88 0.27 -19.18
C HIS A 422 9.73 -0.86 -18.14
N ASN A 423 8.58 -1.56 -18.13
CA ASN A 423 8.21 -2.56 -17.10
C ASN A 423 7.64 -3.86 -17.74
N PRO A 424 8.41 -4.58 -18.56
CA PRO A 424 7.87 -5.68 -19.37
C PRO A 424 7.32 -6.84 -18.52
N ARG A 425 8.00 -7.17 -17.41
CA ARG A 425 7.59 -8.26 -16.50
C ARG A 425 6.17 -8.04 -15.96
N GLU A 426 5.91 -6.82 -15.52
CA GLU A 426 4.66 -6.40 -14.93
C GLU A 426 3.55 -6.40 -15.98
N ILE A 427 3.80 -5.81 -17.16
CA ILE A 427 2.81 -5.73 -18.25
C ILE A 427 2.42 -7.11 -18.75
N TYR A 428 3.38 -7.98 -19.04
CA TYR A 428 3.08 -9.33 -19.53
C TYR A 428 2.27 -10.13 -18.52
N THR A 429 2.62 -10.00 -17.23
CA THR A 429 1.84 -10.65 -16.17
C THR A 429 0.42 -10.07 -16.09
N HIS A 430 0.28 -8.75 -16.23
CA HIS A 430 -1.02 -8.09 -16.15
C HIS A 430 -1.94 -8.49 -17.30
N ILE A 431 -1.43 -8.53 -18.53
CA ILE A 431 -2.16 -9.04 -19.70
C ILE A 431 -2.55 -10.50 -19.45
N SER A 432 -1.61 -11.37 -19.09
CA SER A 432 -1.90 -12.80 -18.88
C SER A 432 -2.94 -13.07 -17.80
N ASN A 433 -2.99 -12.23 -16.76
CA ASN A 433 -3.87 -12.44 -15.62
C ASN A 433 -5.26 -11.84 -15.82
N TYR A 434 -5.37 -10.66 -16.45
CA TYR A 434 -6.62 -9.90 -16.48
C TYR A 434 -7.24 -9.83 -17.87
N TYR A 435 -6.47 -9.85 -18.96
CA TYR A 435 -7.04 -9.63 -20.28
C TYR A 435 -7.96 -10.79 -20.72
N SER A 436 -9.16 -10.43 -21.15
CA SER A 436 -10.17 -11.33 -21.71
C SER A 436 -10.62 -10.83 -23.07
N ARG A 437 -10.39 -11.65 -24.10
CA ARG A 437 -10.68 -11.29 -25.49
C ARG A 437 -12.16 -11.07 -25.81
N SER A 438 -13.05 -11.58 -24.95
CA SER A 438 -14.50 -11.48 -25.12
C SER A 438 -15.16 -10.42 -24.24
N GLN A 439 -14.52 -10.00 -23.16
CA GLN A 439 -15.16 -9.16 -22.14
C GLN A 439 -14.41 -7.86 -21.86
N THR A 440 -13.09 -7.81 -22.05
CA THR A 440 -12.30 -6.61 -21.74
C THR A 440 -12.78 -5.43 -22.58
N GLY A 441 -13.34 -4.44 -21.89
CA GLY A 441 -13.65 -3.15 -22.45
C GLY A 441 -12.46 -2.21 -22.36
N PHE A 442 -11.91 -2.06 -21.15
CA PHE A 442 -10.71 -1.26 -20.91
C PHE A 442 -9.86 -1.88 -19.80
N LEU A 443 -8.57 -2.09 -20.06
CA LEU A 443 -7.57 -2.56 -19.11
C LEU A 443 -6.36 -1.63 -19.16
N ASN A 444 -6.09 -0.92 -18.06
CA ASN A 444 -4.86 -0.14 -17.89
C ASN A 444 -3.68 -1.10 -17.66
N LEU A 445 -2.58 -0.92 -18.39
CA LEU A 445 -1.35 -1.72 -18.22
C LEU A 445 -0.27 -0.94 -17.44
N GLY A 446 -0.54 0.32 -17.09
CA GLY A 446 0.29 1.11 -16.21
C GLY A 446 0.08 0.79 -14.73
N TRP A 447 0.57 1.68 -13.87
CA TRP A 447 0.31 1.59 -12.44
C TRP A 447 -1.18 1.80 -12.15
N SER A 448 -1.73 0.94 -11.30
CA SER A 448 -3.09 1.04 -10.77
C SER A 448 -3.12 1.92 -9.50
N GLY A 449 -4.33 2.31 -9.08
CA GLY A 449 -4.59 2.84 -7.74
C GLY A 449 -4.53 4.36 -7.56
N ALA A 450 -4.04 5.13 -8.53
CA ALA A 450 -3.99 6.58 -8.38
C ALA A 450 -5.32 7.24 -8.72
N VAL A 451 -5.82 8.05 -7.80
CA VAL A 451 -7.09 8.78 -7.91
C VAL A 451 -6.82 10.22 -7.56
N CYS A 452 -7.45 11.13 -8.29
CA CYS A 452 -7.48 12.54 -7.94
C CYS A 452 -8.92 13.03 -7.77
N ASN A 453 -9.06 14.19 -7.11
CA ASN A 453 -10.30 14.97 -7.20
C ASN A 453 -10.42 15.49 -8.64
N CYS A 454 -11.60 15.37 -9.24
CA CYS A 454 -11.78 15.77 -10.63
C CYS A 454 -11.59 17.28 -10.86
N GLU A 455 -12.02 18.13 -9.93
CA GLU A 455 -11.94 19.59 -10.07
C GLU A 455 -10.53 20.14 -9.84
N ASP A 456 -9.77 19.45 -8.97
CA ASP A 456 -8.39 19.79 -8.60
C ASP A 456 -7.51 18.54 -8.73
N CYS A 457 -7.32 18.12 -9.98
CA CYS A 457 -6.67 16.85 -10.27
C CYS A 457 -5.14 16.99 -10.31
N GLY A 458 -4.45 16.24 -9.47
CA GLY A 458 -3.00 16.15 -9.45
C GLY A 458 -2.50 14.78 -9.02
N ASP A 459 -1.20 14.55 -9.16
CA ASP A 459 -0.55 13.32 -8.74
C ASP A 459 0.75 13.53 -7.93
N LYS A 460 1.25 12.42 -7.38
CA LYS A 460 2.49 12.37 -6.58
C LYS A 460 3.76 12.68 -7.38
N PHE A 461 3.67 12.81 -8.69
CA PHE A 461 4.80 13.13 -9.57
C PHE A 461 4.77 14.60 -10.00
N PHE A 462 4.12 15.46 -9.22
CA PHE A 462 4.04 16.91 -9.42
C PHE A 462 3.32 17.33 -10.70
N TRP A 463 2.53 16.42 -11.28
CA TRP A 463 1.63 16.77 -12.36
C TRP A 463 0.31 17.28 -11.78
N ASN A 464 -0.23 18.34 -12.37
CA ASN A 464 -1.55 18.90 -12.07
C ASN A 464 -2.27 19.28 -13.37
N ASP A 465 -3.59 19.15 -13.36
CA ASP A 465 -4.48 19.58 -14.42
C ASP A 465 -4.74 21.09 -14.38
N ASN A 466 -3.70 21.87 -14.69
CA ASN A 466 -3.77 23.33 -14.75
C ASN A 466 -4.79 23.85 -15.77
N ALA A 467 -5.15 23.02 -16.76
CA ALA A 467 -6.11 23.38 -17.79
C ALA A 467 -7.56 23.05 -17.41
N HIS A 468 -7.82 22.45 -16.23
CA HIS A 468 -9.12 21.90 -15.86
C HIS A 468 -9.72 21.05 -17.01
N LEU A 469 -8.91 20.21 -17.64
CA LEU A 469 -9.35 19.35 -18.72
C LEU A 469 -10.19 18.17 -18.21
N PHE A 470 -9.87 17.57 -17.07
CA PHE A 470 -10.63 16.48 -16.47
C PHE A 470 -12.12 16.81 -16.26
N PRO A 471 -12.49 17.90 -15.56
CA PRO A 471 -13.91 18.23 -15.35
C PRO A 471 -14.60 18.62 -16.66
N ARG A 472 -13.88 19.29 -17.58
CA ARG A 472 -14.41 19.63 -18.91
C ARG A 472 -14.71 18.40 -19.77
N ILE A 473 -13.79 17.43 -19.81
CA ILE A 473 -13.98 16.19 -20.57
C ILE A 473 -15.05 15.32 -19.91
N TYR A 474 -15.04 15.21 -18.59
CA TYR A 474 -16.09 14.50 -17.84
C TYR A 474 -17.47 15.05 -18.18
N ASN A 475 -17.64 16.38 -18.14
CA ASN A 475 -18.91 17.00 -18.49
C ASN A 475 -19.30 16.74 -19.94
N ARG A 476 -18.35 16.74 -20.88
CA ARG A 476 -18.63 16.38 -22.29
C ARG A 476 -19.06 14.93 -22.49
N ILE A 477 -18.57 14.01 -21.66
CA ILE A 477 -18.93 12.58 -21.74
C ILE A 477 -20.29 12.33 -21.07
N TYR A 478 -20.48 12.81 -19.84
CA TYR A 478 -21.63 12.45 -19.00
C TYR A 478 -22.74 13.49 -18.96
N ASN A 479 -22.55 14.67 -19.58
CA ASN A 479 -23.44 15.82 -19.47
C ASN A 479 -23.74 16.17 -17.99
N SER A 480 -22.71 16.14 -17.16
CA SER A 480 -22.79 16.32 -15.71
C SER A 480 -21.57 17.07 -15.20
N THR A 481 -21.79 18.00 -14.27
CA THR A 481 -20.74 18.69 -13.51
C THR A 481 -20.45 18.02 -12.17
N ASP A 482 -21.16 16.94 -11.83
CA ASP A 482 -20.95 16.17 -10.60
C ASP A 482 -19.79 15.20 -10.78
N CYS A 483 -18.57 15.75 -10.86
CA CYS A 483 -17.34 14.99 -10.99
C CYS A 483 -16.61 14.95 -9.64
N ASP A 484 -16.69 13.81 -8.92
CA ASP A 484 -15.99 13.64 -7.63
C ASP A 484 -14.55 13.15 -7.86
N LYS A 485 -14.42 11.90 -8.35
CA LYS A 485 -13.14 11.21 -8.44
C LYS A 485 -12.95 10.56 -9.80
N VAL A 486 -11.73 10.62 -10.29
CA VAL A 486 -11.30 10.01 -11.54
C VAL A 486 -10.06 9.16 -11.29
N LEU A 487 -10.02 7.98 -11.91
CA LEU A 487 -8.87 7.10 -11.87
C LEU A 487 -7.85 7.58 -12.90
N LEU A 488 -6.59 7.71 -12.49
CA LEU A 488 -5.51 8.12 -13.38
C LEU A 488 -4.85 6.91 -14.03
N SER A 489 -4.44 7.07 -15.28
CA SER A 489 -3.58 6.11 -15.98
C SER A 489 -2.12 6.58 -15.98
N TYR A 490 -1.19 5.65 -16.17
CA TYR A 490 0.25 5.95 -16.27
C TYR A 490 0.88 5.14 -17.39
N LYS A 491 2.06 5.56 -17.83
CA LYS A 491 2.89 4.92 -18.87
C LYS A 491 2.27 4.89 -20.28
N GLY A 492 1.01 5.32 -20.43
CA GLY A 492 0.31 5.37 -21.72
C GLY A 492 0.09 3.99 -22.33
N GLN A 493 -0.05 2.93 -21.53
CA GLN A 493 -0.16 1.55 -22.03
C GLN A 493 -1.48 0.95 -21.57
N PHE A 494 -2.30 0.48 -22.51
CA PHE A 494 -3.64 0.00 -22.20
C PHE A 494 -4.22 -0.89 -23.31
N ILE A 495 -5.24 -1.66 -22.97
CA ILE A 495 -6.10 -2.39 -23.91
C ILE A 495 -7.48 -1.75 -23.87
N VAL A 496 -8.08 -1.51 -25.04
CA VAL A 496 -9.42 -0.92 -25.12
C VAL A 496 -10.22 -1.52 -26.27
N SER A 497 -11.54 -1.61 -26.10
CA SER A 497 -12.46 -2.06 -27.14
C SER A 497 -12.87 -0.94 -28.10
N ALA A 498 -13.20 -1.30 -29.33
CA ALA A 498 -13.82 -0.37 -30.28
C ALA A 498 -15.16 0.18 -29.76
N ALA A 499 -15.94 -0.64 -29.04
CA ALA A 499 -17.22 -0.23 -28.47
C ALA A 499 -17.07 0.94 -27.48
N ARG A 500 -16.01 0.92 -26.65
CA ARG A 500 -15.69 2.03 -25.73
C ARG A 500 -15.10 3.24 -26.43
N ILE A 501 -14.18 3.03 -27.38
CA ILE A 501 -13.64 4.14 -28.17
C ILE A 501 -14.79 4.89 -28.86
N ARG A 502 -15.70 4.15 -29.50
CA ARG A 502 -16.80 4.72 -30.27
C ARG A 502 -18.01 5.14 -29.42
N GLY A 503 -18.05 4.69 -28.16
CA GLY A 503 -19.08 5.06 -27.20
C GLY A 503 -19.03 6.53 -26.77
N ILE A 504 -17.91 7.21 -26.96
CA ILE A 504 -17.82 8.68 -26.79
C ILE A 504 -17.71 9.39 -28.14
N ASN A 505 -18.11 10.65 -28.18
CA ASN A 505 -18.11 11.44 -29.42
C ASN A 505 -16.67 11.59 -30.00
N LYS A 506 -16.51 11.26 -31.29
CA LYS A 506 -15.26 11.41 -32.07
C LYS A 506 -14.62 12.80 -31.93
N ASP A 507 -15.43 13.85 -31.80
CA ASP A 507 -14.96 15.23 -31.65
C ASP A 507 -14.16 15.46 -30.35
N ILE A 508 -14.33 14.62 -29.33
CA ILE A 508 -13.50 14.66 -28.13
C ILE A 508 -12.07 14.25 -28.49
N TYR A 509 -11.89 13.10 -29.14
CA TYR A 509 -10.58 12.64 -29.60
C TYR A 509 -9.94 13.62 -30.59
N HIS A 510 -10.73 14.16 -31.52
CA HIS A 510 -10.22 15.13 -32.50
C HIS A 510 -9.75 16.41 -31.83
N ALA A 511 -10.45 16.93 -30.81
CA ALA A 511 -10.03 18.11 -30.07
C ALA A 511 -8.72 17.87 -29.29
N LEU A 512 -8.56 16.69 -28.68
CA LEU A 512 -7.34 16.30 -27.97
C LEU A 512 -6.17 16.12 -28.95
N TRP A 513 -6.39 15.47 -30.09
CA TRP A 513 -5.39 15.31 -31.14
C TRP A 513 -4.96 16.67 -31.72
N LYS A 514 -5.93 17.56 -31.97
CA LYS A 514 -5.65 18.92 -32.45
C LYS A 514 -4.77 19.70 -31.46
N ALA A 515 -4.96 19.48 -30.15
CA ALA A 515 -4.13 20.12 -29.13
C ALA A 515 -2.65 19.71 -29.21
N PHE A 516 -2.34 18.51 -29.72
CA PHE A 516 -0.95 18.06 -29.94
C PHE A 516 -0.31 18.64 -31.20
N ILE A 517 -1.05 18.76 -32.29
CA ILE A 517 -0.48 19.06 -33.61
C ILE A 517 -0.45 20.55 -33.96
N ASP A 518 -1.31 21.35 -33.31
CA ASP A 518 -1.39 22.78 -33.51
C ASP A 518 -0.47 23.48 -32.51
N GLU A 519 0.68 23.97 -32.97
CA GLU A 519 1.65 24.71 -32.17
C GLU A 519 1.04 25.94 -31.47
N ARG A 520 -0.08 26.47 -32.00
CA ARG A 520 -0.81 27.60 -31.41
C ARG A 520 -1.98 27.16 -30.54
N SER A 521 -2.12 25.86 -30.25
CA SER A 521 -3.17 25.35 -29.39
C SER A 521 -3.01 25.87 -27.95
N TRP A 522 -4.10 25.78 -27.18
CA TRP A 522 -4.10 26.11 -25.76
C TRP A 522 -3.09 25.29 -24.94
N ALA A 523 -2.69 24.10 -25.42
CA ALA A 523 -1.82 23.18 -24.70
C ALA A 523 -0.36 23.65 -24.64
N HIS A 524 0.06 24.49 -25.59
CA HIS A 524 1.43 25.03 -25.69
C HIS A 524 1.55 26.44 -25.12
N GLN A 525 0.49 26.97 -24.50
CA GLN A 525 0.48 28.35 -24.01
C GLN A 525 1.14 28.48 -22.65
N PRO A 526 1.87 29.58 -22.37
CA PRO A 526 2.59 29.78 -21.11
C PRO A 526 1.74 29.62 -19.85
N GLU A 527 0.46 29.98 -19.92
CA GLU A 527 -0.49 29.89 -18.81
C GLU A 527 -0.72 28.44 -18.35
N VAL A 528 -0.73 27.49 -19.30
CA VAL A 528 -0.92 26.06 -19.02
C VAL A 528 0.39 25.41 -18.60
N LEU A 529 1.48 25.78 -19.26
CA LEU A 529 2.82 25.21 -19.03
C LEU A 529 3.41 25.61 -17.67
N GLN A 530 3.08 26.79 -17.15
CA GLN A 530 3.61 27.30 -15.87
C GLN A 530 5.16 27.23 -15.78
N GLY A 531 5.84 27.45 -16.91
CA GLY A 531 7.30 27.38 -17.01
C GLY A 531 7.89 25.98 -17.21
N ARG A 532 7.06 24.93 -17.36
CA ARG A 532 7.52 23.59 -17.74
C ARG A 532 8.04 23.57 -19.19
N PRO A 533 9.07 22.75 -19.49
CA PRO A 533 9.59 22.63 -20.85
C PRO A 533 8.53 22.02 -21.77
N ASP A 534 8.41 22.58 -22.97
CA ASP A 534 7.44 22.15 -23.97
C ASP A 534 8.09 22.11 -25.37
N SER A 535 7.62 21.18 -26.19
CA SER A 535 8.02 21.06 -27.59
C SER A 535 6.97 20.26 -28.35
N MET A 536 6.88 20.44 -29.67
CA MET A 536 5.93 19.65 -30.48
C MET A 536 6.20 18.15 -30.37
N SER A 537 7.46 17.70 -30.27
CA SER A 537 7.82 16.28 -30.17
C SER A 537 7.63 15.68 -28.78
N ALA A 538 7.76 16.49 -27.73
CA ALA A 538 7.56 16.09 -26.34
C ALA A 538 6.80 17.19 -25.57
N PRO A 539 5.49 17.35 -25.84
CA PRO A 539 4.72 18.42 -25.22
C PRO A 539 4.33 18.06 -23.79
N ASP A 540 4.23 19.07 -22.93
CA ASP A 540 3.81 18.91 -21.53
C ASP A 540 2.41 18.27 -21.43
N PHE A 541 1.55 18.60 -22.40
CA PHE A 541 0.23 18.01 -22.54
C PHE A 541 0.23 16.49 -22.68
N GLY A 542 1.33 15.89 -23.15
CA GLY A 542 1.51 14.43 -23.17
C GLY A 542 1.34 13.80 -21.79
N TYR A 543 1.82 14.46 -20.73
CA TYR A 543 1.61 13.99 -19.35
C TYR A 543 0.13 13.99 -18.98
N THR A 544 -0.61 15.06 -19.30
CA THR A 544 -2.06 15.13 -19.06
C THR A 544 -2.81 14.04 -19.80
N MET A 545 -2.47 13.80 -21.07
CA MET A 545 -3.08 12.74 -21.88
C MET A 545 -2.82 11.35 -21.27
N GLU A 546 -1.59 11.09 -20.81
CA GLU A 546 -1.24 9.85 -20.13
C GLU A 546 -2.15 9.55 -18.94
N ARG A 547 -2.54 10.57 -18.15
CA ARG A 547 -3.41 10.43 -16.98
C ARG A 547 -4.89 10.19 -17.32
N MET A 548 -5.32 10.52 -18.54
CA MET A 548 -6.74 10.68 -18.86
C MET A 548 -7.40 9.44 -19.50
N TRP A 549 -6.64 8.41 -19.88
CA TRP A 549 -7.17 7.28 -20.63
C TRP A 549 -8.33 6.57 -19.91
N ASN A 550 -8.23 6.38 -18.59
CA ASN A 550 -9.33 5.84 -17.78
C ASN A 550 -10.62 6.67 -17.89
N LEU A 551 -10.52 8.00 -17.86
CA LEU A 551 -11.67 8.88 -18.01
C LEU A 551 -12.28 8.74 -19.41
N LEU A 552 -11.46 8.79 -20.45
CA LEU A 552 -11.92 8.72 -21.84
C LEU A 552 -12.62 7.41 -22.15
N PHE A 553 -12.12 6.30 -21.62
CA PHE A 553 -12.70 4.99 -21.84
C PHE A 553 -13.68 4.57 -20.74
N GLN A 554 -14.17 5.54 -19.97
CA GLN A 554 -15.25 5.36 -19.00
C GLN A 554 -14.95 4.25 -17.99
N CYS A 555 -13.70 4.23 -17.52
CA CYS A 555 -13.16 3.26 -16.58
C CYS A 555 -12.54 3.93 -15.35
N SER A 556 -13.35 4.74 -14.67
CA SER A 556 -12.98 5.44 -13.44
C SER A 556 -13.74 4.92 -12.22
N ALA A 557 -14.20 3.67 -12.28
CA ALA A 557 -14.94 3.06 -11.19
C ALA A 557 -14.04 2.84 -9.97
N SER A 558 -14.55 3.21 -8.79
CA SER A 558 -13.77 3.14 -7.55
C SER A 558 -13.43 1.72 -7.13
N ASP A 559 -14.21 0.72 -7.52
CA ASP A 559 -13.93 -0.68 -7.21
C ASP A 559 -12.61 -1.18 -7.84
N ILE A 560 -12.28 -0.73 -9.04
CA ILE A 560 -11.01 -1.08 -9.72
C ILE A 560 -9.81 -0.58 -8.93
N ILE A 561 -9.89 0.65 -8.40
CA ILE A 561 -8.84 1.27 -7.58
C ILE A 561 -8.49 0.37 -6.39
N TRP A 562 -9.49 -0.24 -5.76
CA TRP A 562 -9.29 -0.96 -4.51
C TRP A 562 -9.04 -2.45 -4.68
N LYS A 563 -9.59 -3.07 -5.72
CA LYS A 563 -9.50 -4.51 -5.94
C LYS A 563 -8.26 -4.89 -6.75
N CYS A 564 -7.80 -4.01 -7.63
CA CYS A 564 -6.66 -4.29 -8.48
C CYS A 564 -5.36 -4.41 -7.67
N PRO A 565 -4.65 -5.55 -7.71
CA PRO A 565 -3.35 -5.67 -7.05
C PRO A 565 -2.27 -4.78 -7.65
N SER A 566 -1.27 -4.50 -6.82
CA SER A 566 -0.03 -3.92 -7.28
C SER A 566 0.60 -4.82 -8.34
N LEU A 567 1.33 -4.21 -9.27
CA LEU A 567 2.02 -4.94 -10.32
C LEU A 567 3.00 -5.99 -9.76
N LEU A 568 3.56 -5.74 -8.56
CA LEU A 568 4.42 -6.69 -7.85
C LEU A 568 3.64 -7.93 -7.37
N SER A 569 2.44 -7.73 -6.83
CA SER A 569 1.62 -8.81 -6.28
C SER A 569 0.94 -9.64 -7.36
N LYS A 570 0.71 -9.05 -8.55
CA LYS A 570 0.18 -9.69 -9.78
C LYS A 570 -1.27 -10.16 -9.70
N TRP A 571 -1.64 -10.85 -8.62
CA TRP A 571 -2.95 -11.43 -8.40
C TRP A 571 -3.35 -11.30 -6.93
N ARG A 572 -4.65 -11.29 -6.65
CA ARG A 572 -5.19 -11.29 -5.29
C ARG A 572 -5.91 -12.59 -5.02
N VAL A 573 -5.70 -13.19 -3.85
CA VAL A 573 -6.47 -14.37 -3.43
C VAL A 573 -7.96 -14.02 -3.35
N GLY A 574 -8.79 -14.82 -4.03
CA GLY A 574 -10.22 -14.52 -4.21
C GLY A 574 -10.49 -13.28 -5.08
N GLY A 575 -9.54 -12.92 -5.94
CA GLY A 575 -9.71 -11.92 -6.99
C GLY A 575 -10.32 -12.52 -8.25
N ASP A 576 -10.82 -11.62 -9.10
CA ASP A 576 -11.34 -11.93 -10.42
C ASP A 576 -10.65 -11.07 -11.47
N ILE A 577 -10.75 -11.49 -12.74
CA ILE A 577 -10.26 -10.70 -13.87
C ILE A 577 -10.89 -9.29 -13.89
N GLY A 578 -12.10 -9.10 -13.36
CA GLY A 578 -12.75 -7.79 -13.25
C GLY A 578 -12.12 -6.83 -12.23
N ASP A 579 -11.15 -7.27 -11.42
CA ASP A 579 -10.58 -6.44 -10.36
C ASP A 579 -9.72 -5.27 -10.90
N CYS A 580 -9.18 -5.39 -12.11
CA CYS A 580 -8.26 -4.41 -12.72
C CYS A 580 -8.79 -3.75 -14.00
N GLN A 581 -10.03 -4.03 -14.41
CA GLN A 581 -10.53 -3.62 -15.72
C GLN A 581 -12.01 -3.29 -15.70
N CYS A 582 -12.45 -2.61 -16.76
CA CYS A 582 -13.86 -2.46 -17.06
C CYS A 582 -14.27 -3.39 -18.20
N PHE A 583 -15.38 -4.09 -18.01
CA PHE A 583 -15.98 -4.94 -19.03
C PHE A 583 -16.99 -4.20 -19.90
N ASP A 584 -17.21 -4.68 -21.12
CA ASP A 584 -18.28 -4.22 -22.01
C ASP A 584 -19.54 -5.07 -21.85
N VAL A 585 -20.10 -5.11 -20.64
CA VAL A 585 -21.29 -5.91 -20.29
C VAL A 585 -22.45 -5.06 -19.81
#